data_AF-A0AB72Z5B5-F1
#
_entry.id   AF-A0AB72Z5B5-F1
#
_cell.length_a   1.000
_cell.length_b   1.000
_cell.length_c   1.000
_cell.angle_alpha   90.00
_cell.angle_beta   90.00
_cell.angle_gamma   90.00
#
_symmetry.space_group_name_H-M   'P 1'
#
loop_
_entity.id
_entity.type
_entity.pdbx_description
1 polymer ?
#
loop_
_entity_poly.entity_id
_entity_poly.type
_entity_poly.pdbx_seq_one_letter_code
_entity_poly.pdbx_strand_id
1 'polypeptide(L)'
;MVTAIQKEQVRTEKNAAFLTSRPEVDYLERESFFITLKDAMKREWVVRLKFFQEADVSSLRLAPFEYPSAFLGLGEIEKQDLVPLEIDMLTEEVVFTDIVGHEYVIEFRDIIDVELL
;
A
#
# COMPACT_ATOMS: atom_id res chain seq x y z
N MET A 1 -13.76 -20.17 10.24
CA MET A 1 -12.56 -19.43 9.78
C MET A 1 -12.91 -18.87 8.42
N VAL A 2 -13.09 -17.56 8.31
CA VAL A 2 -13.38 -16.90 7.04
C VAL A 2 -12.03 -16.49 6.47
N THR A 3 -11.63 -17.14 5.37
CA THR A 3 -10.39 -16.83 4.67
C THR A 3 -10.67 -15.66 3.75
N ALA A 4 -10.10 -14.49 4.06
CA ALA A 4 -10.15 -13.34 3.15
C ALA A 4 -9.36 -13.71 1.88
N ILE A 5 -10.05 -13.71 0.75
CA ILE A 5 -9.43 -13.91 -0.55
C ILE A 5 -8.77 -12.57 -0.89
N GLN A 6 -7.45 -12.48 -0.72
CA GLN A 6 -6.66 -11.39 -1.27
C GLN A 6 -6.95 -11.33 -2.79
N LYS A 7 -7.63 -10.26 -3.21
CA LYS A 7 -7.81 -9.92 -4.64
C LYS A 7 -6.40 -9.78 -5.21
N GLU A 8 -6.07 -10.57 -6.23
CA GLU A 8 -4.73 -10.59 -6.86
C GLU A 8 -4.33 -9.17 -7.30
N GLN A 9 -3.52 -8.49 -6.49
CA GLN A 9 -2.75 -7.34 -6.94
C GLN A 9 -1.79 -7.84 -8.02
N VAL A 10 -1.73 -7.10 -9.13
CA VAL A 10 -0.88 -7.39 -10.29
C VAL A 10 0.53 -7.73 -9.80
N ARG A 11 0.93 -8.99 -9.98
CA ARG A 11 2.25 -9.51 -9.57
C ARG A 11 3.32 -8.91 -10.48
N THR A 12 3.79 -7.73 -10.14
CA THR A 12 4.95 -7.14 -10.80
C THR A 12 6.20 -7.84 -10.27
N GLU A 13 7.04 -8.37 -11.14
CA GLU A 13 8.30 -9.02 -10.74
C GLU A 13 9.24 -7.98 -10.13
N LYS A 14 9.46 -8.03 -8.82
CA LYS A 14 10.26 -7.05 -8.08
C LYS A 14 11.74 -7.41 -8.05
N ASN A 15 12.61 -6.40 -8.12
CA ASN A 15 14.05 -6.61 -8.14
C ASN A 15 14.61 -6.50 -6.72
N ALA A 16 15.16 -7.61 -6.21
CA ALA A 16 15.69 -7.74 -4.86
C ALA A 16 16.70 -6.65 -4.45
N ALA A 17 17.40 -6.02 -5.39
CA ALA A 17 18.38 -4.97 -5.12
C ALA A 17 17.77 -3.62 -4.70
N PHE A 18 16.48 -3.39 -4.97
CA PHE A 18 15.78 -2.13 -4.66
C PHE A 18 14.83 -2.26 -3.48
N LEU A 19 14.77 -3.43 -2.85
CA LEU A 19 13.92 -3.65 -1.69
C LEU A 19 14.43 -2.85 -0.49
N THR A 20 13.52 -2.12 0.15
CA THR A 20 13.80 -1.34 1.35
C THR A 20 12.97 -1.86 2.51
N SER A 21 13.40 -1.57 3.74
CA SER A 21 12.55 -1.74 4.91
C SER A 21 11.36 -0.76 4.86
N ARG A 22 10.25 -1.14 5.49
CA ARG A 22 9.10 -0.24 5.66
C ARG A 22 9.56 1.06 6.34
N PRO A 23 9.26 2.24 5.77
CA PRO A 23 9.54 3.51 6.42
C PRO A 23 8.71 3.68 7.70
N GLU A 24 9.31 4.25 8.74
CA GLU A 24 8.56 4.69 9.91
C GLU A 24 7.95 6.06 9.62
N VAL A 25 6.63 6.16 9.80
CA VAL A 25 5.87 7.41 9.66
C VAL A 25 5.46 7.86 11.06
N ASP A 26 5.67 9.14 11.37
CA ASP A 26 5.28 9.72 12.65
C ASP A 26 3.75 9.60 12.86
N TYR A 27 3.34 9.40 14.10
CA TYR A 27 1.94 9.38 14.49
C TYR A 27 1.19 10.66 14.08
N LEU A 28 1.82 11.83 14.21
CA LEU A 28 1.21 13.11 13.81
C LEU A 28 0.96 13.21 12.30
N GLU A 29 1.88 12.67 11.50
CA GLU A 29 1.72 12.61 10.04
C GLU A 29 0.59 11.65 9.67
N ARG A 30 0.51 10.50 10.34
CA ARG A 30 -0.59 9.54 10.14
C ARG A 30 -1.97 10.13 10.45
N GLU A 31 -2.12 10.87 11.55
CA GLU A 31 -3.38 11.58 11.81
C GLU A 31 -3.73 12.56 10.69
N SER A 32 -2.73 13.25 10.15
CA SER A 32 -2.91 14.18 9.03
C SER A 32 -3.37 13.45 7.77
N PHE A 33 -2.78 12.29 7.44
CA PHE A 33 -3.21 11.46 6.31
C PHE A 33 -4.66 11.02 6.45
N PHE A 34 -5.08 10.62 7.64
CA PHE A 34 -6.46 10.21 7.88
C PHE A 34 -7.45 11.36 7.62
N ILE A 35 -7.13 12.57 8.08
CA ILE A 35 -7.95 13.76 7.82
C ILE A 35 -8.02 14.05 6.32
N THR A 36 -6.87 14.00 5.63
CA THR A 36 -6.76 14.22 4.18
C THR A 36 -7.59 13.22 3.39
N LEU A 37 -7.48 11.92 3.70
CA LEU A 37 -8.27 10.87 3.05
C LEU A 37 -9.76 11.04 3.30
N LYS A 38 -10.17 11.42 4.51
CA LYS A 38 -11.58 11.72 4.81
C LYS A 38 -12.12 12.91 4.04
N ASP A 39 -11.34 13.97 3.86
CA ASP A 39 -11.76 15.12 3.05
C ASP A 39 -11.84 14.75 1.56
N ALA A 40 -10.83 14.02 1.06
CA ALA A 40 -10.80 13.53 -0.30
C ALA A 40 -11.99 12.61 -0.63
N MET A 41 -12.31 11.68 0.27
CA MET A 41 -13.42 10.74 0.11
C MET A 41 -14.78 11.45 0.07
N LYS A 42 -15.00 12.48 0.88
CA LYS A 42 -16.24 13.27 0.86
C LYS A 42 -16.46 14.04 -0.45
N ARG A 43 -15.36 14.38 -1.13
CA ARG A 43 -15.38 15.21 -2.35
C ARG A 43 -15.05 14.40 -3.61
N GLU A 44 -14.84 13.09 -3.47
CA GLU A 44 -14.41 12.19 -4.54
C GLU A 44 -13.14 12.72 -5.25
N TRP A 45 -12.20 13.25 -4.46
CA TRP A 45 -10.96 13.80 -4.98
C TRP A 45 -9.89 12.73 -5.18
N VAL A 46 -9.10 12.93 -6.22
CA VAL A 46 -7.92 12.11 -6.48
C VAL A 46 -6.84 12.51 -5.49
N VAL A 47 -6.28 11.52 -4.81
CA VAL A 47 -5.09 11.64 -3.99
C VAL A 47 -3.95 10.92 -4.67
N ARG A 48 -2.76 11.50 -4.54
CA ARG A 48 -1.51 10.87 -4.87
C ARG A 48 -0.99 10.16 -3.64
N LEU A 49 -1.08 8.85 -3.68
CA LEU A 49 -0.71 7.96 -2.60
C LEU A 49 0.71 7.45 -2.80
N LYS A 50 1.52 7.52 -1.75
CA LYS A 50 2.78 6.79 -1.65
C LYS A 50 2.63 5.73 -0.58
N PHE A 51 2.86 4.47 -0.92
CA PHE A 51 2.65 3.35 0.01
C PHE A 51 3.75 2.30 -0.13
N PHE A 52 3.99 1.59 0.96
CA PHE A 52 4.90 0.46 1.03
C PHE A 52 4.16 -0.80 0.58
N GLN A 53 4.71 -1.52 -0.39
CA GLN A 53 4.18 -2.82 -0.79
C GLN A 53 5.23 -3.88 -0.52
N GLU A 54 4.97 -4.72 0.48
CA GLU A 54 5.85 -5.82 0.86
C GLU A 54 6.09 -6.75 -0.34
N ALA A 55 7.33 -7.18 -0.52
CA ALA A 55 7.69 -8.05 -1.62
C ALA A 55 7.22 -9.47 -1.34
N ASP A 56 6.50 -10.06 -2.30
CA ASP A 56 6.26 -11.49 -2.29
C ASP A 56 7.57 -12.21 -2.60
N VAL A 57 8.20 -12.76 -1.55
CA VAL A 57 9.49 -13.46 -1.61
C VAL A 57 9.47 -14.59 -2.66
N SER A 58 8.30 -15.18 -2.94
CA SER A 58 8.14 -16.24 -3.94
C SER A 58 8.23 -15.75 -5.39
N SER A 59 8.09 -14.44 -5.61
CA SER A 59 8.08 -13.80 -6.94
C SER A 59 9.40 -13.08 -7.30
N LEU A 60 10.40 -13.09 -6.41
CA LEU A 60 11.66 -12.38 -6.60
C LEU A 60 12.55 -13.04 -7.67
N ARG A 61 12.86 -12.31 -8.74
CA ARG A 61 13.68 -12.81 -9.88
C ARG A 61 15.16 -13.10 -9.56
N LEU A 62 15.66 -12.66 -8.40
CA LEU A 62 17.10 -12.67 -8.11
C LEU A 62 17.47 -13.06 -6.66
N ALA A 63 16.52 -13.52 -5.84
CA ALA A 63 16.87 -14.01 -4.51
C ALA A 63 17.65 -15.34 -4.66
N PRO A 64 18.89 -15.46 -4.13
CA PRO A 64 19.47 -16.78 -3.98
C PRO A 64 18.53 -17.58 -3.08
N PHE A 65 18.03 -18.71 -3.59
CA PHE A 65 17.12 -19.64 -2.88
C PHE A 65 17.64 -20.10 -1.50
N GLU A 66 18.88 -19.76 -1.15
CA GLU A 66 19.57 -20.12 0.08
C GLU A 66 19.11 -19.32 1.32
N TYR A 67 18.58 -18.09 1.18
CA TYR A 67 18.15 -17.27 2.34
C TYR A 67 16.88 -16.42 2.11
N PRO A 68 15.69 -17.02 1.93
CA PRO A 68 14.43 -16.29 1.77
C PRO A 68 14.08 -15.38 2.96
N SER A 69 14.50 -15.76 4.16
CA SER A 69 14.25 -15.01 5.40
C SER A 69 14.92 -13.64 5.44
N ALA A 70 15.97 -13.42 4.65
CA ALA A 70 16.66 -12.13 4.57
C ALA A 70 15.80 -11.03 3.90
N PHE A 71 14.73 -11.41 3.20
CA PHE A 71 13.86 -10.50 2.45
C PHE A 71 12.49 -10.29 3.12
N LEU A 72 12.23 -10.95 4.25
CA LEU A 72 10.99 -10.76 5.01
C LEU A 72 10.90 -9.32 5.55
N GLY A 73 9.75 -8.68 5.39
CA GLY A 73 9.55 -7.28 5.79
C GLY A 73 10.23 -6.26 4.87
N LEU A 74 10.83 -6.69 3.76
CA LEU A 74 11.32 -5.80 2.71
C LEU A 74 10.29 -5.69 1.58
N GLY A 75 10.26 -4.53 0.96
CA GLY A 75 9.28 -4.21 -0.07
C GLY A 75 9.74 -3.05 -0.93
N GLU A 76 8.85 -2.57 -1.78
CA GLU A 76 9.08 -1.39 -2.60
C GLU A 76 8.12 -0.29 -2.23
N ILE A 77 8.56 0.94 -2.43
CA ILE A 77 7.70 2.10 -2.26
C ILE A 77 7.06 2.41 -3.61
N GLU A 78 5.75 2.27 -3.68
CA GLU A 78 4.98 2.61 -4.86
C GLU A 78 4.34 3.99 -4.74
N LYS A 79 4.00 4.57 -5.90
CA LYS A 79 3.30 5.84 -6.01
C LYS A 79 2.19 5.70 -7.04
N GLN A 80 0.95 5.96 -6.63
CA GLN A 80 -0.23 5.85 -7.50
C GLN A 80 -1.22 6.97 -7.21
N ASP A 81 -1.93 7.42 -8.25
CA ASP A 81 -2.97 8.43 -8.14
C ASP A 81 -4.34 7.71 -8.09
N LEU A 82 -5.05 7.81 -6.97
CA LEU A 82 -6.24 7.02 -6.64
C LEU A 82 -7.30 7.87 -5.94
N VAL A 83 -8.55 7.43 -5.96
CA VAL A 83 -9.65 8.05 -5.21
C VAL A 83 -9.99 7.18 -4.00
N PRO A 84 -9.95 7.69 -2.76
CA PRO A 84 -10.37 6.92 -1.60
C PRO A 84 -11.89 6.75 -1.58
N LEU A 85 -12.35 5.53 -1.35
CA LEU A 85 -13.77 5.16 -1.33
C LEU A 85 -14.28 4.87 0.07
N GLU A 86 -13.52 4.10 0.85
CA GLU A 86 -13.91 3.65 2.18
C GLU A 86 -12.67 3.48 3.07
N ILE A 87 -12.85 3.70 4.38
CA ILE A 87 -11.83 3.45 5.39
C ILE A 87 -12.45 2.54 6.46
N ASP A 88 -11.98 1.30 6.56
CA ASP A 88 -12.35 0.38 7.63
C ASP A 88 -11.46 0.61 8.85
N MET A 89 -12.06 1.14 9.91
CA MET A 89 -11.36 1.44 11.17
C MET A 89 -11.05 0.21 12.01
N LEU A 90 -11.68 -0.95 11.74
CA LEU A 90 -11.45 -2.19 12.46
C LEU A 90 -10.28 -2.98 11.88
N THR A 91 -10.18 -3.03 10.55
CA THR A 91 -9.06 -3.70 9.85
C THR A 91 -7.90 -2.77 9.57
N GLU A 92 -8.07 -1.45 9.78
CA GLU A 92 -7.12 -0.41 9.39
C GLU A 92 -6.82 -0.43 7.88
N GLU A 93 -7.81 -0.77 7.06
CA GLU A 93 -7.69 -0.84 5.61
C GLU A 93 -8.39 0.36 4.94
N VAL A 94 -7.80 0.85 3.85
CA VAL A 94 -8.40 1.87 3.01
C VAL A 94 -8.65 1.29 1.63
N VAL A 95 -9.88 1.40 1.16
CA VAL A 95 -10.29 1.02 -0.19
C VAL A 95 -10.17 2.23 -1.09
N PHE A 96 -9.43 2.06 -2.18
CA PHE A 96 -9.19 3.05 -3.20
C PHE A 96 -9.71 2.55 -4.55
N THR A 97 -9.97 3.47 -5.48
CA THR A 97 -10.26 3.14 -6.88
C THR A 97 -9.40 3.97 -7.83
N ASP A 98 -9.01 3.36 -8.95
CA ASP A 98 -8.33 4.07 -10.04
C ASP A 98 -9.34 4.69 -11.02
N ILE A 99 -8.81 5.45 -11.99
CA ILE A 99 -9.62 6.09 -13.06
C ILE A 99 -10.35 5.09 -13.97
N VAL A 100 -9.96 3.80 -13.92
CA VAL A 100 -10.53 2.71 -14.72
C VAL A 100 -11.56 1.91 -13.91
N GLY A 101 -11.69 2.17 -12.61
CA GLY A 101 -12.61 1.52 -11.69
C GLY A 101 -12.05 0.27 -11.01
N HIS A 102 -10.74 0.01 -11.05
CA HIS A 102 -10.14 -1.07 -10.27
C HIS A 102 -9.97 -0.65 -8.83
N GLU A 103 -10.39 -1.53 -7.93
CA GLU A 103 -10.27 -1.32 -6.49
C GLU A 103 -8.93 -1.83 -5.96
N TYR A 104 -8.31 -1.03 -5.10
CA TYR A 104 -7.09 -1.37 -4.38
C TYR A 104 -7.38 -1.29 -2.89
N VAL A 105 -6.98 -2.32 -2.15
CA VAL A 105 -7.04 -2.32 -0.68
C VAL A 105 -5.62 -2.14 -0.17
N ILE A 106 -5.41 -1.11 0.63
CA ILE A 106 -4.10 -0.75 1.18
C ILE A 106 -4.27 -0.56 2.69
N GLU A 107 -3.43 -1.24 3.47
CA GLU A 107 -3.42 -1.04 4.92
C GLU A 107 -2.91 0.36 5.26
N PHE A 108 -3.57 1.03 6.19
CA PHE A 108 -3.25 2.40 6.59
C PHE A 108 -1.81 2.53 7.11
N ARG A 109 -1.29 1.48 7.76
CA ARG A 109 0.10 1.42 8.24
C ARG A 109 1.15 1.44 7.12
N ASP A 110 0.78 1.03 5.91
CA ASP A 110 1.65 0.99 4.75
C ASP A 110 1.65 2.30 3.97
N ILE A 111 0.72 3.21 4.27
CA ILE A 111 0.70 4.55 3.68
C ILE A 111 1.87 5.36 4.25
N ILE A 112 2.71 5.85 3.34
CA ILE A 112 3.89 6.66 3.62
C ILE A 112 3.58 8.15 3.45
N ASP A 113 2.77 8.49 2.45
CA ASP A 113 2.43 9.88 2.15
C ASP A 113 1.11 9.97 1.36
N VAL A 114 0.39 11.08 1.54
CA VAL A 114 -0.88 11.39 0.87
C VAL A 114 -0.87 12.86 0.44
N GLU A 115 -0.82 13.09 -0.87
CA GLU A 115 -0.94 14.43 -1.46
C GLU A 115 -2.31 14.59 -2.12
N LEU A 116 -3.03 15.69 -1.83
CA LEU A 116 -4.24 16.06 -2.57
C LEU A 116 -3.86 16.67 -3.93
N LEU A 117 -4.56 16.26 -5.00
CA LEU A 117 -4.35 16.76 -6.36
C LEU A 117 -5.46 17.72 -6.82
#